data_AF-A0A2W0CAG7-F1
#
_entry.id   AF-A0A2W0CAG7-F1
#
_cell.length_a   1.000
_cell.length_b   1.000
_cell.length_c   1.000
_cell.angle_alpha   90.00
_cell.angle_beta   90.00
_cell.angle_gamma   90.00
#
_symmetry.space_group_name_H-M   'P 1'
#
loop_
_entity.id
_entity.type
_entity.pdbx_description
1 polymer ?
#
loop_
_entity_poly.entity_id
_entity_poly.type
_entity_poly.pdbx_seq_one_letter_code
_entity_poly.pdbx_strand_id
1 'polypeptide(L)'
;MNKSKVFKIVGVLLVILFGFHSLLTENKYRSLVKEIDIQRFTALDAIDGQASSIKYRLGTIIADNRVGESEIVQLAFLIEESSHLIDGYGTLHLIDFEASEDVFDELRVDFGFARKKLNIAPRYASVDDINQMIEAIDIFRGSVLRLRSNCY
;
A
#
# COMPACT_ATOMS: atom_id res chain seq x y z
N MET A 1 54.62 -26.61 22.17
CA MET A 1 53.17 -26.63 21.92
C MET A 1 52.92 -27.31 20.58
N ASN A 2 52.08 -28.36 20.53
CA ASN A 2 52.00 -29.24 19.35
C ASN A 2 51.25 -28.55 18.19
N LYS A 3 51.87 -28.41 17.00
CA LYS A 3 51.31 -27.69 15.83
C LYS A 3 49.89 -28.18 15.45
N SER A 4 49.63 -29.47 15.62
CA SER A 4 48.31 -30.09 15.42
C SER A 4 47.22 -29.57 16.38
N LYS A 5 47.55 -29.24 17.63
CA LYS A 5 46.59 -28.69 18.60
C LYS A 5 46.24 -27.23 18.28
N VAL A 6 47.23 -26.44 17.84
CA VAL A 6 47.03 -25.04 17.44
C VAL A 6 46.11 -24.96 16.21
N PHE A 7 46.32 -25.82 15.21
CA PHE A 7 45.50 -25.84 13.99
C PHE A 7 44.03 -26.20 14.27
N LYS A 8 43.78 -27.16 15.19
CA LYS A 8 42.43 -27.52 15.63
C LYS A 8 41.72 -26.37 16.36
N ILE A 9 42.42 -25.64 17.23
CA ILE A 9 41.85 -24.50 17.96
C ILE A 9 41.46 -23.37 16.99
N VAL A 10 42.33 -23.05 16.02
CA VAL A 10 42.05 -22.02 15.01
C VAL A 10 40.86 -22.42 14.11
N GLY A 11 40.76 -23.69 13.71
CA GLY A 11 39.63 -24.18 12.92
C GLY A 11 38.28 -24.07 13.64
N VAL A 12 38.24 -24.40 14.94
CA VAL A 12 37.01 -24.26 15.75
C VAL A 12 36.61 -22.79 15.90
N LEU A 13 37.57 -21.89 16.10
CA LEU A 13 37.33 -20.44 16.17
C LEU A 13 36.73 -19.89 14.86
N LEU A 14 37.23 -20.32 13.70
CA LEU A 14 36.68 -19.92 12.41
C LEU A 14 35.24 -20.41 12.20
N VAL A 15 34.93 -21.66 12.56
CA VAL A 15 33.56 -22.20 12.46
C VAL A 15 32.60 -21.44 13.37
N ILE A 16 33.04 -21.08 14.59
CA ILE A 16 32.24 -20.27 15.51
C ILE A 16 32.01 -18.87 14.93
N LEU A 17 33.05 -18.22 14.38
CA LEU A 17 32.94 -16.89 13.78
C LEU A 17 32.02 -16.88 12.55
N PHE A 18 32.14 -17.88 11.66
CA PHE A 18 31.24 -18.03 10.51
C PHE A 18 29.80 -18.32 10.94
N GLY A 19 29.59 -19.17 11.96
CA GLY A 19 28.28 -19.44 12.52
C GLY A 19 27.63 -18.19 13.13
N PHE A 20 28.38 -17.41 13.91
CA PHE A 20 27.92 -16.13 14.46
C PHE A 20 27.59 -15.11 13.36
N HIS A 21 28.42 -15.02 12.32
CA HIS A 21 28.16 -14.12 11.20
C HIS A 21 26.88 -14.51 10.45
N SER A 22 26.69 -15.80 10.18
CA SER A 22 25.46 -16.31 9.53
C SER A 22 24.22 -16.04 10.38
N LEU A 23 24.28 -16.25 11.70
CA LEU A 23 23.19 -15.95 12.64
C LEU A 23 22.87 -14.45 12.70
N LEU A 24 23.88 -13.58 12.69
CA LEU A 24 23.68 -12.14 12.67
C LEU A 24 23.03 -11.67 11.36
N THR A 25 23.44 -12.24 10.23
CA THR A 25 22.86 -11.93 8.92
C THR A 25 21.42 -12.43 8.83
N GLU A 26 21.14 -13.63 9.30
CA GLU A 26 19.77 -14.18 9.34
C GLU A 26 18.85 -13.36 10.26
N ASN A 27 19.32 -12.96 11.44
CA ASN A 27 18.54 -12.10 12.35
C ASN A 27 18.29 -10.71 11.77
N LYS A 28 19.29 -10.11 11.11
CA LYS A 28 19.12 -8.84 10.40
C LYS A 28 18.12 -8.98 9.25
N TYR A 29 18.21 -10.06 8.49
CA TYR A 29 17.28 -10.37 7.40
C TYR A 29 15.84 -10.50 7.92
N ARG A 30 15.60 -11.35 8.93
CA ARG A 30 14.27 -11.51 9.55
C ARG A 30 13.73 -10.21 10.13
N SER A 31 14.60 -9.38 10.72
CA SER A 31 14.20 -8.06 11.24
C SER A 31 13.80 -7.10 10.12
N LEU A 32 14.51 -7.10 8.99
CA LEU A 32 14.20 -6.26 7.83
C LEU A 32 12.88 -6.67 7.17
N VAL A 33 12.68 -7.98 6.96
CA VAL A 33 11.42 -8.52 6.41
C VAL A 33 10.24 -8.12 7.28
N LYS A 34 10.35 -8.27 8.61
CA LYS A 34 9.28 -7.86 9.53
C LYS A 34 8.98 -6.37 9.48
N GLU A 35 10.01 -5.52 9.37
CA GLU A 35 9.83 -4.07 9.25
C GLU A 35 9.13 -3.70 7.93
N ILE A 36 9.46 -4.38 6.84
CA ILE A 36 8.80 -4.22 5.53
C ILE A 36 7.31 -4.57 5.65
N ASP A 37 6.97 -5.69 6.28
CA ASP A 37 5.58 -6.11 6.44
C ASP A 37 4.77 -5.11 7.29
N ILE A 38 5.37 -4.56 8.36
CA ILE A 38 4.74 -3.51 9.18
C ILE A 38 4.50 -2.24 8.35
N GLN A 39 5.48 -1.82 7.56
CA GLN A 39 5.34 -0.62 6.72
C GLN A 39 4.28 -0.83 5.62
N ARG A 40 4.21 -2.01 5.02
CA ARG A 40 3.17 -2.40 4.06
C ARG A 40 1.79 -2.36 4.69
N PHE A 41 1.61 -2.98 5.85
CA PHE A 41 0.36 -2.97 6.58
C PHE A 41 -0.09 -1.54 6.90
N THR A 42 0.82 -0.72 7.43
CA THR A 42 0.54 0.68 7.77
C THR A 42 0.14 1.51 6.55
N ALA A 43 0.78 1.28 5.41
CA ALA A 43 0.44 1.93 4.16
C ALA A 43 -0.96 1.54 3.65
N LEU A 44 -1.27 0.24 3.65
CA LEU A 44 -2.59 -0.26 3.23
C LEU A 44 -3.72 0.29 4.13
N ASP A 45 -3.51 0.36 5.43
CA ASP A 45 -4.47 0.96 6.37
C ASP A 45 -4.69 2.46 6.12
N ALA A 46 -3.61 3.20 5.82
CA ALA A 46 -3.72 4.61 5.50
C ALA A 46 -4.48 4.84 4.19
N ILE A 47 -4.22 4.02 3.16
CA ILE A 47 -4.94 4.06 1.88
C ILE A 47 -6.42 3.74 2.07
N ASP A 48 -6.77 2.68 2.80
CA ASP A 48 -8.17 2.33 3.09
C ASP A 48 -8.88 3.45 3.85
N GLY A 49 -8.21 4.04 4.85
CA GLY A 49 -8.74 5.17 5.62
C GLY A 49 -9.08 6.38 4.75
N GLN A 50 -8.18 6.77 3.85
CA GLN A 50 -8.40 7.87 2.90
C GLN A 50 -9.52 7.53 1.91
N ALA A 51 -9.49 6.35 1.31
CA ALA A 51 -10.50 5.91 0.35
C ALA A 51 -11.90 5.82 1.00
N SER A 52 -11.98 5.37 2.24
CA SER A 52 -13.23 5.32 3.01
C SER A 52 -13.78 6.73 3.28
N SER A 53 -12.92 7.69 3.62
CA SER A 53 -13.29 9.10 3.82
C SER A 53 -13.85 9.72 2.52
N ILE A 54 -13.18 9.49 1.39
CA ILE A 54 -13.62 9.96 0.07
C ILE A 54 -14.98 9.35 -0.28
N LYS A 55 -15.13 8.02 -0.13
CA LYS A 55 -16.41 7.32 -0.37
C LYS A 55 -17.55 7.94 0.44
N TYR A 56 -17.34 8.16 1.73
CA TYR A 56 -18.33 8.76 2.60
C TYR A 56 -18.74 10.15 2.11
N ARG A 57 -17.77 11.01 1.80
CA ARG A 57 -18.02 12.37 1.33
C ARG A 57 -18.68 12.42 -0.05
N LEU A 58 -18.33 11.54 -0.97
CA LEU A 58 -19.05 11.37 -2.24
C LEU A 58 -20.52 11.00 -1.97
N GLY A 59 -20.78 10.09 -1.03
CA GLY A 59 -22.13 9.69 -0.63
C GLY A 59 -22.97 10.84 -0.04
N THR A 60 -22.34 11.86 0.55
CA THR A 60 -23.07 13.03 1.08
C THR A 60 -23.51 14.02 0.00
N ILE A 61 -22.95 13.93 -1.21
CA ILE A 61 -23.28 14.86 -2.32
C ILE A 61 -24.65 14.56 -2.95
N ILE A 62 -25.12 13.31 -2.90
CA ILE A 62 -26.33 12.87 -3.61
C ILE A 62 -27.62 12.98 -2.77
N ALA A 63 -27.62 13.77 -1.70
CA ALA A 63 -28.69 13.78 -0.69
C ALA A 63 -30.07 14.21 -1.23
N ASP A 64 -30.13 15.00 -2.31
CA ASP A 64 -31.36 15.56 -2.88
C ASP A 64 -31.58 15.19 -4.37
N ASN A 65 -30.87 14.18 -4.88
CA ASN A 65 -30.86 13.76 -6.30
C ASN A 65 -30.46 14.88 -7.28
N ARG A 66 -29.75 15.91 -6.84
CA ARG A 66 -29.15 16.94 -7.70
C ARG A 66 -27.71 17.20 -7.27
N VAL A 67 -26.99 17.93 -8.11
CA VAL A 67 -25.64 18.40 -7.82
C VAL A 67 -25.66 19.92 -7.95
N GLY A 68 -25.80 20.62 -6.83
CA GLY A 68 -25.78 22.07 -6.72
C GLY A 68 -24.37 22.66 -6.78
N GLU A 69 -24.27 23.99 -6.85
CA GLU A 69 -22.97 24.68 -6.98
C GLU A 69 -22.00 24.39 -5.83
N SER A 70 -22.49 24.31 -4.59
CA SER A 70 -21.67 23.95 -3.43
C SER A 70 -21.13 22.52 -3.47
N GLU A 71 -21.88 21.62 -4.10
CA GLU A 71 -21.52 20.21 -4.27
C GLU A 71 -20.53 20.02 -5.42
N ILE A 72 -20.63 20.83 -6.49
CA ILE A 72 -19.64 20.88 -7.56
C ILE A 72 -18.26 21.25 -7.00
N VAL A 73 -18.19 22.22 -6.09
CA VAL A 73 -16.93 22.60 -5.44
C VAL A 73 -16.39 21.47 -4.56
N GLN A 74 -17.25 20.84 -3.76
CA GLN A 74 -16.85 19.68 -2.94
C GLN A 74 -16.36 18.51 -3.80
N LEU A 75 -17.03 18.23 -4.91
CA LEU A 75 -16.64 17.19 -5.85
C LEU A 75 -15.28 17.48 -6.50
N ALA A 76 -15.00 18.73 -6.84
CA ALA A 76 -13.69 19.12 -7.36
C ALA A 76 -12.57 18.81 -6.36
N PHE A 77 -12.76 19.13 -5.08
CA PHE A 77 -11.80 18.78 -4.03
C PHE A 77 -11.63 17.27 -3.86
N LEU A 78 -12.74 16.51 -3.92
CA LEU A 78 -12.69 15.05 -3.79
C LEU A 78 -11.98 14.38 -4.96
N ILE A 79 -12.18 14.87 -6.18
CA ILE A 79 -11.48 14.35 -7.36
C ILE A 79 -9.98 14.62 -7.25
N GLU A 80 -9.59 15.83 -6.85
CA GLU A 80 -8.17 16.16 -6.65
C GLU A 80 -7.54 15.31 -5.53
N GLU A 81 -8.18 15.22 -4.38
CA GLU A 81 -7.73 14.40 -3.25
C GLU A 81 -7.60 12.93 -3.63
N SER A 82 -8.59 12.40 -4.37
CA SER A 82 -8.56 11.03 -4.85
C SER A 82 -7.38 10.76 -5.78
N SER A 83 -6.93 11.76 -6.55
CA SER A 83 -5.84 11.59 -7.53
C SER A 83 -4.50 11.22 -6.90
N HIS A 84 -4.34 11.49 -5.60
CA HIS A 84 -3.12 11.28 -4.82
C HIS A 84 -3.18 10.08 -3.87
N LEU A 85 -4.27 9.30 -3.88
CA LEU A 85 -4.50 8.17 -2.96
C LEU A 85 -3.35 7.17 -2.87
N ILE A 86 -2.63 6.94 -3.98
CA ILE A 86 -1.53 5.97 -4.05
C ILE A 86 -0.16 6.60 -4.32
N ASP A 87 -0.09 7.89 -4.61
CA ASP A 87 1.14 8.57 -5.07
C ASP A 87 2.24 8.54 -3.99
N GLY A 88 1.86 8.54 -2.71
CA GLY A 88 2.80 8.47 -1.57
C GLY A 88 3.36 7.08 -1.26
N TYR A 89 2.83 6.01 -1.87
CA TYR A 89 3.12 4.63 -1.48
C TYR A 89 3.90 3.84 -2.53
N GLY A 90 4.11 4.40 -3.72
CA GLY A 90 4.95 3.80 -4.77
C GLY A 90 6.43 3.60 -4.37
N THR A 91 6.88 4.22 -3.29
CA THR A 91 8.22 4.07 -2.71
C THR A 91 8.43 2.75 -1.98
N LEU A 92 7.37 2.04 -1.58
CA LEU A 92 7.48 0.72 -0.91
C LEU A 92 7.88 -0.40 -1.88
N HIS A 93 7.79 -0.18 -3.19
CA HIS A 93 8.33 -1.06 -4.24
C HIS A 93 9.85 -1.26 -4.08
N LEU A 94 10.58 -0.30 -3.49
CA LEU A 94 12.05 -0.33 -3.45
C LEU A 94 12.63 -1.17 -2.30
N ILE A 95 11.80 -1.67 -1.38
CA ILE A 95 12.28 -2.34 -0.15
C ILE A 95 12.12 -3.87 -0.23
N ASP A 96 11.29 -4.39 -1.14
CA ASP A 96 11.17 -5.84 -1.34
C ASP A 96 12.17 -6.33 -2.40
N PHE A 97 13.24 -6.95 -1.92
CA PHE A 97 14.31 -7.49 -2.77
C PHE A 97 13.97 -8.88 -3.35
N GLU A 98 12.87 -9.54 -2.96
CA GLU A 98 12.58 -10.93 -3.36
C GLU A 98 11.18 -11.19 -3.96
N ALA A 99 10.18 -10.33 -3.81
CA ALA A 99 8.84 -10.65 -4.34
C ALA A 99 8.65 -10.30 -5.82
N SER A 100 8.48 -11.33 -6.64
CA SER A 100 8.06 -11.30 -8.04
C SER A 100 6.62 -10.81 -8.29
N GLU A 101 5.95 -10.21 -7.30
CA GLU A 101 4.61 -9.66 -7.40
C GLU A 101 4.55 -8.39 -6.53
N ASP A 102 4.67 -7.22 -7.17
CA ASP A 102 4.50 -5.96 -6.45
C ASP A 102 3.03 -5.80 -6.04
N VAL A 103 2.76 -5.94 -4.74
CA VAL A 103 1.46 -5.71 -4.11
C VAL A 103 0.86 -4.35 -4.51
N PHE A 104 1.71 -3.36 -4.82
CA PHE A 104 1.25 -2.04 -5.25
C PHE A 104 0.95 -1.94 -6.75
N ASP A 105 1.43 -2.86 -7.59
CA ASP A 105 1.06 -2.91 -9.00
C ASP A 105 -0.40 -3.37 -9.18
N GLU A 106 -0.86 -4.33 -8.37
CA GLU A 106 -2.27 -4.71 -8.34
C GLU A 106 -3.16 -3.52 -7.93
N LEU A 107 -2.75 -2.77 -6.90
CA LEU A 107 -3.44 -1.55 -6.48
C LEU A 107 -3.45 -0.47 -7.56
N ARG A 108 -2.37 -0.32 -8.34
CA ARG A 108 -2.31 0.64 -9.45
C ARG A 108 -3.32 0.32 -10.54
N VAL A 109 -3.55 -0.96 -10.84
CA VAL A 109 -4.55 -1.37 -11.84
C VAL A 109 -5.94 -0.97 -11.38
N ASP A 110 -6.31 -1.34 -10.16
CA ASP A 110 -7.64 -1.08 -9.61
C ASP A 110 -7.87 0.41 -9.33
N PHE A 111 -6.84 1.11 -8.85
CA PHE A 111 -6.89 2.57 -8.72
C PHE A 111 -6.96 3.24 -10.09
N GLY A 112 -6.31 2.70 -11.12
CA GLY A 112 -6.44 3.19 -12.50
C GLY A 112 -7.88 3.11 -13.01
N PHE A 113 -8.63 2.07 -12.62
CA PHE A 113 -10.07 1.98 -12.87
C PHE A 113 -10.85 3.04 -12.10
N ALA A 114 -10.62 3.19 -10.80
CA ALA A 114 -11.26 4.21 -9.98
C ALA A 114 -11.01 5.62 -10.52
N ARG A 115 -9.76 5.92 -10.87
CA ARG A 115 -9.32 7.21 -11.42
C ARG A 115 -10.04 7.56 -12.73
N LYS A 116 -10.31 6.57 -13.59
CA LYS A 116 -11.11 6.80 -14.82
C LYS A 116 -12.53 7.25 -14.50
N LYS A 117 -13.15 6.68 -13.47
CA LYS A 117 -14.51 7.06 -13.03
C LYS A 117 -14.54 8.41 -12.33
N LEU A 118 -13.48 8.75 -11.60
CA LEU A 118 -13.30 10.05 -10.95
C LEU A 118 -12.94 11.18 -11.93
N ASN A 119 -12.42 10.86 -13.11
CA ASN A 119 -11.99 11.84 -14.12
C ASN A 119 -13.16 12.42 -14.93
N ILE A 120 -14.11 13.01 -14.23
CA ILE A 120 -15.26 13.73 -14.79
C ILE A 120 -15.15 15.19 -14.36
N ALA A 121 -15.39 16.12 -15.28
CA ALA A 121 -15.39 17.53 -14.90
C ALA A 121 -16.54 17.79 -13.91
N PRO A 122 -16.27 18.33 -12.70
CA PRO A 122 -17.27 18.43 -11.63
C PRO A 122 -18.58 19.11 -12.06
N ARG A 123 -18.49 20.12 -12.93
CA ARG A 123 -19.62 20.88 -13.47
C ARG A 123 -20.59 20.07 -14.34
N TYR A 124 -20.19 18.89 -14.80
CA TYR A 124 -21.00 18.00 -15.64
C TYR A 124 -21.36 16.69 -14.93
N ALA A 125 -20.94 16.52 -13.67
CA ALA A 125 -21.22 15.31 -12.93
C ALA A 125 -22.71 15.19 -12.60
N SER A 126 -23.28 14.04 -12.93
CA SER A 126 -24.62 13.65 -12.51
C SER A 126 -24.57 12.84 -11.21
N VAL A 127 -25.75 12.62 -10.62
CA VAL A 127 -25.91 11.70 -9.47
C VAL A 127 -25.45 10.28 -9.83
N ASP A 128 -25.70 9.84 -11.08
CA ASP A 128 -25.26 8.54 -11.56
C ASP A 128 -23.73 8.47 -11.64
N ASP A 129 -23.07 9.52 -12.11
CA ASP A 129 -21.61 9.61 -12.12
C ASP A 129 -21.03 9.50 -10.71
N ILE A 130 -21.63 10.18 -9.73
CA ILE A 130 -21.19 10.09 -8.33
C ILE A 130 -21.39 8.68 -7.78
N ASN A 131 -22.50 8.01 -8.10
CA ASN A 131 -22.71 6.60 -7.71
C ASN A 131 -21.64 5.69 -8.33
N GLN A 132 -21.29 5.90 -9.60
CA GLN A 132 -20.21 5.16 -10.25
C GLN A 132 -18.84 5.46 -9.63
N MET A 133 -18.58 6.70 -9.17
CA MET A 133 -17.36 7.03 -8.42
C MET A 133 -17.32 6.30 -7.07
N ILE A 134 -18.44 6.26 -6.34
CA ILE A 134 -18.57 5.53 -5.06
C ILE A 134 -18.29 4.05 -5.26
N GLU A 135 -18.90 3.43 -6.28
CA GLU A 135 -18.68 2.02 -6.61
C GLU A 135 -17.22 1.75 -6.97
N ALA A 136 -16.61 2.62 -7.78
CA ALA A 136 -15.22 2.43 -8.20
C ALA A 136 -14.22 2.58 -7.03
N ILE A 137 -14.46 3.51 -6.11
CA ILE A 137 -13.71 3.60 -4.85
C ILE A 137 -13.92 2.34 -4.00
N ASP A 138 -15.14 1.79 -3.95
CA ASP A 138 -15.40 0.59 -3.17
C ASP A 138 -14.69 -0.66 -3.71
N ILE A 139 -14.66 -0.82 -5.04
CA ILE A 139 -13.87 -1.86 -5.72
C ILE A 139 -12.39 -1.73 -5.35
N PHE A 140 -11.84 -0.52 -5.47
CA PHE A 140 -10.46 -0.24 -5.09
C PHE A 140 -10.18 -0.60 -3.62
N ARG A 141 -11.08 -0.21 -2.70
CA ARG A 141 -10.98 -0.58 -1.28
C ARG A 141 -11.03 -2.09 -1.06
N GLY A 142 -11.86 -2.81 -1.81
CA GLY A 142 -11.90 -4.28 -1.78
C GLY A 142 -10.53 -4.90 -2.06
N SER A 143 -9.77 -4.34 -2.99
CA SER A 143 -8.41 -4.77 -3.30
C SER A 143 -7.41 -4.40 -2.20
N VAL A 144 -7.51 -3.20 -1.62
CA VAL A 144 -6.69 -2.80 -0.46
C VAL A 144 -6.90 -3.77 0.71
N LEU A 145 -8.15 -4.09 1.03
CA LEU A 145 -8.51 -4.99 2.13
C LEU A 145 -8.05 -6.44 1.87
N ARG A 146 -8.14 -6.91 0.62
CA ARG A 146 -7.62 -8.22 0.20
C ARG A 146 -6.12 -8.30 0.41
N LEU A 147 -5.38 -7.30 -0.08
CA LEU A 147 -3.92 -7.26 0.08
C LEU A 147 -3.50 -7.13 1.54
N ARG A 148 -4.25 -6.36 2.34
CA ARG A 148 -4.01 -6.28 3.79
C ARG A 148 -4.17 -7.63 4.47
N SER A 149 -5.16 -8.44 4.05
CA SER A 149 -5.35 -9.78 4.62
C SER A 149 -4.22 -10.76 4.29
N ASN A 150 -3.48 -10.52 3.20
CA ASN A 150 -2.31 -11.32 2.80
C ASN A 150 -1.04 -10.97 3.59
N CYS A 151 -1.04 -9.87 4.37
CA CYS A 151 0.06 -9.49 5.25
C CYS A 151 0.03 -10.22 6.61
N TYR A 152 -0.93 -11.12 6.86
CA TYR A 152 -1.11 -11.88 8.10
C TYR A 152 -0.81 -13.38 7.94
#